data_AF-A0A2M7RTI3-F1
#
_entry.id   AF-A0A2M7RTI3-F1
#
_cell.length_a   1.000
_cell.length_b   1.000
_cell.length_c   1.000
_cell.angle_alpha   90.00
_cell.angle_beta   90.00
_cell.angle_gamma   90.00
#
_symmetry.space_group_name_H-M   'P 1'
#
loop_
_entity.id
_entity.type
_entity.pdbx_description
1 polymer ?
#
loop_
_entity_poly.entity_id
_entity_poly.type
_entity_poly.pdbx_seq_one_letter_code
_entity_poly.pdbx_strand_id
1 'polypeptide(L)' 'MQPQVACTERSRSEVADVLNKLGIKVERLGLNSWQLRTLSAIKRCRTAALGGHIDACDNCGNITISYNSCRNRHCPK' A
#
# COMPACT_ATOMS: atom_id res chain seq x y z
N MET A 1 -16.97 -29.73 15.89
CA MET A 1 -16.30 -29.82 14.58
C MET A 1 -15.74 -28.44 14.24
N GLN A 2 -14.43 -28.24 14.41
CA GLN A 2 -13.74 -26.97 14.14
C GLN A 2 -13.40 -26.88 12.65
N PRO A 3 -13.66 -25.76 11.96
CA PRO A 3 -12.94 -25.45 10.74
C PRO A 3 -11.63 -24.74 11.13
N GLN A 4 -10.51 -25.44 10.98
CA GLN A 4 -9.18 -24.84 11.06
C GLN A 4 -8.97 -23.96 9.81
N VAL A 5 -9.26 -22.68 9.94
CA VAL A 5 -8.79 -21.67 8.99
C VAL A 5 -7.28 -21.52 9.25
N ALA A 6 -6.47 -22.06 8.35
CA ALA A 6 -5.03 -21.82 8.37
C ALA A 6 -4.77 -20.32 8.20
N CYS A 7 -4.53 -19.61 9.31
CA CYS A 7 -4.09 -18.23 9.31
C CYS A 7 -2.75 -18.17 8.59
N THR A 8 -2.75 -17.79 7.31
CA THR A 8 -1.52 -17.49 6.58
C THR A 8 -0.91 -16.27 7.25
N GLU A 9 0.14 -16.48 8.05
CA GLU A 9 0.88 -15.37 8.68
C GLU A 9 1.38 -14.45 7.56
N ARG A 10 0.77 -13.27 7.45
CA ARG A 10 1.23 -12.25 6.50
C ARG A 10 2.56 -11.71 7.00
N SER A 11 3.54 -11.65 6.09
CA SER A 11 4.81 -10.97 6.36
C SER A 11 4.56 -9.58 6.93
N ARG A 12 5.36 -9.19 7.94
CA ARG A 12 5.32 -7.85 8.53
C ARG A 12 5.70 -6.73 7.56
N SER A 13 6.26 -7.06 6.40
CA SER A 13 6.68 -6.10 5.39
C SER A 13 5.81 -6.21 4.14
N GLU A 14 5.39 -5.06 3.63
CA GLU A 14 4.68 -4.92 2.38
C GLU A 14 5.67 -4.65 1.22
N VAL A 15 5.21 -4.84 -0.01
CA VAL A 15 6.01 -4.51 -1.21
C VAL A 15 6.42 -3.04 -1.22
N ALA A 16 5.55 -2.15 -0.73
CA ALA A 16 5.87 -0.72 -0.60
C ALA A 16 7.09 -0.48 0.31
N ASP A 17 7.22 -1.22 1.41
CA ASP A 17 8.37 -1.08 2.34
C ASP A 17 9.69 -1.44 1.68
N VAL A 18 9.69 -2.54 0.90
CA VAL A 18 10.87 -2.98 0.16
C VAL A 18 11.26 -1.93 -0.89
N LEU A 19 10.29 -1.43 -1.65
CA LEU A 19 10.53 -0.39 -2.67
C LEU A 19 11.00 0.94 -2.06
N ASN A 20 10.53 1.29 -0.85
CA ASN A 20 11.00 2.45 -0.12
C ASN A 20 12.45 2.28 0.35
N LYS A 21 12.82 1.08 0.83
CA LYS A 21 14.22 0.75 1.20
C LYS A 21 15.17 0.77 0.00
N LEU A 22 14.74 0.30 -1.18
CA LEU A 22 15.56 0.39 -2.39
C LEU A 22 15.73 1.85 -2.87
N GLY A 23 14.71 2.69 -2.71
CA GLY A 23 14.77 4.11 -3.06
C GLY A 23 15.12 4.33 -4.54
N ILE A 24 16.09 5.22 -4.79
CA ILE A 24 16.55 5.56 -6.15
C ILE A 24 17.23 4.39 -6.89
N LYS A 25 17.64 3.33 -6.17
CA LYS A 25 18.30 2.17 -6.79
C LYS A 25 17.35 1.46 -7.77
N VAL A 26 16.04 1.54 -7.54
CA VAL A 26 15.01 0.98 -8.44
C VAL A 26 15.15 1.53 -9.86
N GLU A 27 15.46 2.81 -10.01
CA GLU A 27 15.60 3.47 -11.32
C GLU A 27 16.84 2.99 -12.09
N ARG A 28 17.83 2.44 -11.38
CA ARG A 28 19.08 1.93 -11.97
C ARG A 28 19.00 0.46 -12.40
N LEU A 29 17.87 -0.20 -12.20
CA LEU A 29 17.67 -1.62 -12.54
C LEU A 29 17.39 -1.87 -14.04
N GLY A 30 17.44 -0.84 -14.88
CA GLY A 30 17.17 -0.98 -16.32
C GLY A 30 15.70 -1.31 -16.63
N LEU A 31 14.77 -0.91 -15.76
CA LEU A 31 13.35 -1.15 -15.92
C LEU A 31 12.74 -0.27 -17.00
N ASN A 32 11.72 -0.79 -17.69
CA ASN A 32 10.97 0.00 -18.66
C ASN A 32 10.03 1.01 -17.97
N SER A 33 9.51 1.95 -18.77
CA SER A 33 8.66 3.05 -18.26
C SER A 33 7.38 2.55 -17.56
N TRP A 34 6.79 1.45 -18.02
CA TRP A 34 5.58 0.88 -17.42
C TRP A 34 5.87 0.25 -16.06
N GLN A 35 6.98 -0.48 -15.93
CA GLN A 35 7.43 -1.05 -14.66
C GLN A 35 7.69 0.05 -13.64
N LEU A 36 8.43 1.10 -14.02
CA LEU A 36 8.70 2.23 -13.12
C LEU A 36 7.41 2.92 -12.64
N ARG A 37 6.44 3.15 -13.53
CA ARG A 37 5.13 3.71 -13.14
C ARG A 37 4.38 2.79 -12.17
N THR A 38 4.40 1.48 -12.39
CA THR A 38 3.77 0.50 -11.49
C THR A 38 4.43 0.50 -10.12
N LEU A 39 5.77 0.47 -10.04
CA LEU A 39 6.49 0.53 -8.77
C LEU A 39 6.23 1.85 -8.02
N SER A 40 6.20 2.98 -8.74
CA SER A 40 5.85 4.29 -8.16
C SER A 40 4.40 4.35 -7.65
N ALA A 41 3.46 3.70 -8.34
CA ALA A 41 2.08 3.58 -7.87
C ALA A 41 1.97 2.71 -6.61
N ILE A 42 2.69 1.58 -6.55
CA ILE A 42 2.72 0.70 -5.38
C ILE A 42 3.31 1.42 -4.17
N LYS A 43 4.42 2.16 -4.33
CA LYS A 43 5.04 2.94 -3.24
C LYS A 43 4.11 3.96 -2.60
N ARG A 44 3.17 4.52 -3.36
CA ARG A 44 2.24 5.56 -2.90
C ARG A 44 0.87 5.02 -2.48
N CYS A 45 0.61 3.73 -2.66
CA CYS A 45 -0.70 3.14 -2.40
C CYS A 45 -1.05 3.21 -0.90
N ARG A 46 -2.24 3.73 -0.57
CA ARG A 46 -2.74 3.88 0.81
C ARG A 46 -1.81 4.73 1.69
N THR A 47 -1.23 5.79 1.13
CA THR A 47 -0.46 6.80 1.88
C THR A 47 -1.05 8.19 1.65
N ALA A 48 -0.63 9.16 2.48
CA ALA A 48 -1.04 10.56 2.34
C ALA A 48 -0.72 11.17 0.96
N ALA A 49 0.24 10.60 0.21
CA ALA A 49 0.61 11.07 -1.12
C ALA A 49 -0.52 10.95 -2.17
N LEU A 50 -1.53 10.10 -1.92
CA LEU A 50 -2.71 9.97 -2.78
C LEU A 50 -3.96 10.65 -2.18
N GLY A 51 -3.78 11.39 -1.09
CA GLY A 51 -4.89 11.93 -0.30
C GLY A 51 -5.70 10.83 0.39
N GLY A 52 -6.79 11.26 1.03
CA GLY A 52 -7.66 10.38 1.79
C GLY A 52 -8.86 11.13 2.34
N HIS A 53 -9.65 10.42 3.13
CA HIS A 53 -10.81 10.94 3.84
C HIS A 53 -10.56 10.89 5.34
N ILE A 54 -11.16 11.84 6.04
CA ILE A 54 -11.17 11.91 7.50
C ILE A 54 -12.63 11.75 7.90
N ASP A 55 -12.94 10.65 8.56
CA ASP A 55 -14.26 10.34 9.07
C ASP A 55 -14.26 10.59 10.58
N ALA A 56 -15.11 11.49 11.05
CA ALA A 56 -15.27 11.80 12.47
C ALA A 56 -16.64 11.31 12.95
N CYS A 57 -16.66 10.61 14.07
CA CYS A 57 -17.92 10.21 14.70
C CYS A 57 -18.40 11.32 15.64
N ASP A 58 -19.57 11.89 15.34
CA ASP A 58 -20.16 12.97 16.15
C ASP A 58 -20.56 12.52 17.56
N ASN A 59 -20.73 11.22 17.79
CA ASN A 59 -21.18 10.68 19.07
C ASN A 59 -20.04 10.34 20.04
N CYS A 60 -18.89 9.85 19.55
CA CYS A 60 -17.76 9.44 20.39
C CYS A 60 -16.46 10.22 20.12
N GLY A 61 -16.45 11.10 19.13
CA GLY A 61 -15.27 11.89 18.76
C GLY A 61 -14.15 11.09 18.09
N ASN A 62 -14.38 9.81 17.76
CA ASN A 62 -13.37 9.00 17.09
C ASN A 62 -13.11 9.50 15.68
N ILE A 63 -11.85 9.74 15.34
CA ILE A 63 -11.40 10.18 14.02
C ILE A 63 -10.69 9.02 13.34
N THR A 64 -11.17 8.63 12.16
CA THR A 64 -10.54 7.61 11.33
C THR A 64 -10.06 8.24 10.03
N ILE A 65 -8.81 7.94 9.65
CA ILE A 65 -8.23 8.42 8.39
C ILE A 65 -8.16 7.25 7.43
N SER A 66 -8.72 7.42 6.23
CA SER A 66 -8.68 6.41 5.16
C SER A 66 -7.95 6.96 3.94
N TYR A 67 -6.83 6.34 3.56
CA TYR A 67 -6.06 6.78 2.38
C TYR A 67 -6.55 6.14 1.09
N ASN A 68 -6.42 6.85 -0.04
CA ASN A 68 -6.80 6.34 -1.35
C ASN A 68 -5.86 5.24 -1.85
N SER A 69 -6.41 4.25 -2.56
CA SER A 69 -5.62 3.24 -3.28
C SER A 69 -5.00 3.81 -4.56
N CYS A 70 -3.88 3.27 -5.02
CA CYS A 70 -3.25 3.70 -6.28
C CYS A 70 -3.98 3.26 -7.56
N ARG A 71 -5.05 2.46 -7.45
CA ARG A 71 -5.88 1.94 -8.55
C ARG A 71 -5.10 1.18 -9.64
N ASN A 72 -3.86 0.77 -9.36
CA ASN A 72 -3.08 -0.05 -10.28
C ASN A 72 -3.44 -1.52 -10.07
N ARG A 73 -3.84 -2.21 -11.15
CA ARG A 73 -4.24 -3.64 -11.15
C ARG A 73 -3.15 -4.62 -10.71
N HIS A 74 -1.89 -4.20 -10.66
CA HIS A 74 -0.76 -5.00 -10.18
C HIS A 74 -0.42 -4.72 -8.70
N CYS A 75 -1.20 -3.88 -8.02
CA CYS A 75 -1.00 -3.61 -6.61
C CYS A 75 -1.48 -4.81 -5.77
N PRO A 76 -0.67 -5.32 -4.82
CA PRO A 76 -1.05 -6.46 -3.98
C PRO A 76 -1.92 -6.07 -2.77
N LYS A 77 -2.35 -4.81 -2.67
CA LYS A 77 -3.22 -4.29 -1.60
C LYS A 77 -4.67 -4.23 -2.03
#